data_AF-A0A6C0B1E5-F1
#
_entry.id   AF-A0A6C0B1E5-F1
#
_cell.length_a   1.000
_cell.length_b   1.000
_cell.length_c   1.000
_cell.angle_alpha   90.00
_cell.angle_beta   90.00
_cell.angle_gamma   90.00
#
_symmetry.space_group_name_H-M   'P 1'
#
loop_
_entity.id
_entity.type
_entity.pdbx_description
1 polymer ?
#
loop_
_entity_poly.entity_id
_entity_poly.type
_entity_poly.pdbx_seq_one_letter_code
_entity_poly.pdbx_strand_id
1 'polypeptide(L)'
;MFYRHPIYFITHLILGFLGYFYPEVLYVTIGYQFLQYALDIRFFLFEGVIKSGNSIEHTALKLGEVGAGYFIAMLYKALNTT
;
A
#
# COMPACT_ATOMS: atom_id res chain seq x y z
N MET A 1 12.72 16.03 4.49
CA MET A 1 12.11 15.14 3.48
C MET A 1 12.55 13.72 3.81
N PHE A 2 11.67 12.86 4.32
CA PHE A 2 12.04 11.47 4.58
C PHE A 2 12.40 10.82 3.26
N TYR A 3 13.64 10.33 3.13
CA TYR A 3 14.10 9.62 1.93
C TYR A 3 13.10 8.48 1.67
N ARG A 4 12.37 8.56 0.55
CA ARG A 4 11.41 7.54 0.16
C ARG A 4 12.20 6.30 -0.21
N HIS A 5 12.33 5.36 0.73
CA HIS A 5 12.98 4.10 0.42
C HIS A 5 12.13 3.40 -0.65
N PRO A 6 12.67 3.12 -1.86
CA PRO A 6 11.89 2.58 -2.98
C PRO A 6 11.17 1.28 -2.64
N ILE A 7 11.71 0.54 -1.67
CA ILE A 7 11.13 -0.69 -1.15
C ILE A 7 9.71 -0.50 -0.61
N TYR A 8 9.38 0.63 0.04
CA TYR A 8 8.02 0.85 0.54
C TYR A 8 7.02 1.00 -0.60
N PHE A 9 7.40 1.70 -1.67
CA PHE A 9 6.58 1.83 -2.87
C PHE A 9 6.35 0.44 -3.51
N ILE A 10 7.43 -0.34 -3.68
CA ILE A 10 7.36 -1.70 -4.23
C ILE A 10 6.45 -2.59 -3.38
N THR A 11 6.55 -2.52 -2.05
CA THR A 11 5.68 -3.28 -1.14
C THR A 11 4.20 -2.94 -1.36
N HIS A 12 3.83 -1.66 -1.47
CA HIS A 12 2.43 -1.30 -1.73
C HIS A 12 1.93 -1.76 -3.10
N LEU A 13 2.78 -1.69 -4.14
CA LEU A 13 2.45 -2.26 -5.45
C LEU A 13 2.18 -3.77 -5.35
N ILE A 14 3.05 -4.52 -4.65
CA ILE A 14 2.89 -5.97 -4.47
C ILE A 14 1.61 -6.27 -3.68
N LEU A 15 1.33 -5.54 -2.60
CA LEU A 15 0.11 -5.70 -1.81
C LEU A 15 -1.15 -5.42 -2.64
N GLY A 16 -1.11 -4.42 -3.51
CA GLY A 16 -2.18 -4.15 -4.47
C GLY A 16 -2.39 -5.29 -5.46
N PHE A 17 -1.30 -5.79 -6.04
CA PHE A 17 -1.33 -6.89 -6.98
C PHE A 17 -1.89 -8.16 -6.34
N LEU A 18 -1.41 -8.52 -5.14
CA LEU A 18 -1.92 -9.67 -4.39
C LEU A 18 -3.37 -9.46 -3.96
N GLY A 19 -3.73 -8.23 -3.56
CA GLY A 19 -5.09 -7.85 -3.16
C GLY A 19 -6.13 -8.03 -4.26
N TYR A 20 -5.71 -8.05 -5.53
CA TYR A 20 -6.59 -8.41 -6.65
C TYR A 20 -7.02 -9.89 -6.63
N PHE A 21 -6.09 -10.79 -6.27
CA PHE A 21 -6.35 -12.23 -6.20
C PHE A 21 -6.89 -12.67 -4.83
N TYR A 22 -6.53 -11.95 -3.78
CA TYR A 22 -6.86 -12.23 -2.38
C TYR A 22 -7.47 -10.98 -1.72
N PRO A 23 -8.80 -10.78 -1.80
CA PRO A 23 -9.46 -9.58 -1.30
C PRO A 23 -9.19 -9.27 0.19
N GLU A 24 -8.92 -10.29 0.99
CA GLU A 24 -8.55 -10.14 2.40
C GLU A 24 -7.27 -9.32 2.57
N VAL A 25 -6.28 -9.52 1.69
CA VAL A 25 -5.03 -8.73 1.68
C VAL A 25 -5.34 -7.26 1.40
N LEU A 26 -6.27 -7.00 0.49
CA LEU A 26 -6.70 -5.64 0.16
C LEU A 26 -7.41 -4.98 1.36
N TYR A 27 -8.35 -5.67 1.99
CA TYR A 27 -9.08 -5.15 3.17
C TYR A 27 -8.14 -4.86 4.34
N VAL A 28 -7.22 -5.79 4.64
CA VAL A 28 -6.21 -5.60 5.68
C VAL A 28 -5.29 -4.43 5.36
N THR A 29 -4.85 -4.29 4.11
CA THR A 29 -3.99 -3.19 3.68
C THR A 29 -4.69 -1.85 3.82
N ILE A 30 -5.95 -1.74 3.37
CA ILE A 30 -6.76 -0.52 3.50
C ILE A 30 -6.97 -0.18 4.97
N GLY A 31 -7.44 -1.14 5.77
CA GLY A 31 -7.66 -0.96 7.21
C GLY A 31 -6.39 -0.54 7.94
N TYR A 32 -5.25 -1.10 7.57
CA TYR A 32 -3.94 -0.74 8.12
C TYR A 32 -3.53 0.70 7.80
N GLN A 33 -3.79 1.22 6.59
CA GLN A 33 -3.52 2.62 6.27
C GLN A 33 -4.44 3.57 7.05
N PHE A 34 -5.73 3.21 7.20
CA PHE A 34 -6.66 3.99 8.03
C PHE A 34 -6.28 3.99 9.51
N LEU A 35 -5.83 2.85 10.05
CA LEU A 35 -5.37 2.76 11.43
C LEU A 35 -4.16 3.67 11.68
N GLN A 36 -3.18 3.65 10.76
CA GLN A 36 -2.04 4.57 10.82
C GLN A 36 -2.47 6.03 10.79
N TYR A 37 -3.47 6.38 9.98
CA TYR A 37 -4.01 7.74 9.91
C TYR A 37 -4.69 8.14 11.22
N ALA A 38 -5.57 7.28 11.74
CA ALA A 38 -6.33 7.52 12.97
C ALA A 38 -5.43 7.69 14.20
N LEU A 39 -4.30 7.00 14.23
CA LEU A 39 -3.34 7.05 15.34
C LEU A 39 -2.23 8.11 15.15
N ASP A 40 -2.21 8.84 14.03
CA ASP A 40 -1.13 9.77 13.64
C ASP A 40 0.28 9.12 13.67
N ILE A 41 0.36 7.87 13.23
CA ILE A 41 1.61 7.09 13.19
C ILE A 41 1.96 6.61 11.78
N ARG A 42 3.23 6.34 11.56
CA ARG A 42 3.78 5.73 10.36
C ARG A 42 4.71 4.59 10.75
N PHE A 43 4.46 3.40 10.20
CA PHE A 43 5.34 2.25 10.37
C PHE A 43 6.38 2.20 9.26
N PHE A 44 7.62 2.03 9.67
CA PHE A 44 8.74 1.79 8.78
C PHE A 44 9.19 0.34 8.96
N LEU A 45 8.44 -0.59 8.35
CA LEU A 45 8.64 -2.04 8.53
C LEU A 45 10.10 -2.49 8.38
N PHE A 46 10.79 -1.98 7.36
CA PHE A 46 12.19 -2.35 7.07
C PHE A 46 13.21 -1.66 7.98
N GLU A 47 12.81 -0.60 8.68
CA GLU A 47 13.62 0.06 9.69
C GLU A 47 13.26 -0.43 11.11
N GLY A 48 12.18 -1.20 11.29
CA GLY A 48 11.71 -1.67 12.59
C GLY A 48 11.23 -0.56 13.53
N VAL A 49 10.82 0.60 13.00
CA VAL A 49 10.46 1.78 13.80
C VAL A 49 9.07 2.31 13.48
N ILE A 50 8.43 2.89 14.50
CA ILE A 50 7.17 3.62 14.40
C ILE A 50 7.48 5.09 14.69
N LYS A 51 7.06 5.99 13.80
CA LYS A 51 7.26 7.44 13.94
C LYS A 51 5.92 8.15 13.87
N SER A 52 5.78 9.28 14.56
CA SER A 52 4.58 10.13 14.44
C SER A 52 4.54 10.90 13.12
N GLY A 53 3.40 11.53 12.86
CA GLY A 53 3.18 12.47 11.76
C GLY A 53 2.72 11.79 10.48
N ASN A 54 1.54 11.16 10.55
CA ASN A 54 0.82 10.75 9.35
C ASN A 54 -0.02 11.91 8.81
N SER A 55 -0.46 11.82 7.56
CA SER A 55 -1.34 12.81 6.97
C SER A 55 -2.30 12.16 5.97
N ILE A 56 -3.34 12.89 5.60
CA ILE A 56 -4.31 12.41 4.61
C ILE A 56 -3.64 12.25 3.24
N GLU A 57 -2.72 13.14 2.88
CA GLU A 57 -1.95 13.07 1.63
C GLU A 57 -1.03 11.85 1.61
N HIS A 58 -0.39 11.53 2.74
CA HIS A 58 0.43 10.32 2.85
C HIS A 58 -0.44 9.06 2.69
N THR A 59 -1.58 9.01 3.38
CA THR A 59 -2.53 7.89 3.30
C THR A 59 -3.08 7.72 1.88
N ALA A 60 -3.49 8.82 1.23
CA ALA A 60 -3.95 8.82 -0.15
C ALA A 60 -2.87 8.34 -1.12
N LEU A 61 -1.62 8.78 -0.93
CA LEU A 61 -0.49 8.30 -1.71
C LEU A 61 -0.33 6.78 -1.55
N LYS A 62 -0.38 6.24 -0.32
CA LYS A 62 -0.22 4.79 -0.07
C LYS A 62 -1.35 3.97 -0.67
N LEU A 63 -2.59 4.43 -0.54
CA LEU A 63 -3.72 3.80 -1.20
C LEU A 63 -3.63 3.88 -2.72
N GLY A 64 -3.08 4.96 -3.27
CA GLY A 64 -2.79 5.09 -4.70
C GLY A 64 -1.73 4.09 -5.18
N GLU A 65 -0.65 3.88 -4.41
CA GLU A 65 0.37 2.85 -4.69
C GLU A 65 -0.27 1.45 -4.70
N VAL A 66 -1.13 1.13 -3.73
CA VAL A 66 -1.90 -0.14 -3.69
C VAL A 66 -2.85 -0.25 -4.88
N GLY A 67 -3.58 0.82 -5.22
CA GLY A 67 -4.48 0.85 -6.37
C GLY A 67 -3.74 0.60 -7.69
N ALA A 68 -2.55 1.18 -7.87
CA ALA A 68 -1.71 0.93 -9.04
C ALA A 68 -1.34 -0.56 -9.16
N GLY A 69 -0.95 -1.20 -8.05
CA GLY A 69 -0.69 -2.65 -8.01
C GLY A 69 -1.91 -3.49 -8.42
N TYR A 70 -3.09 -3.13 -7.91
CA TYR A 70 -4.35 -3.80 -8.26
C TYR A 70 -4.67 -3.68 -9.75
N PHE A 71 -4.52 -2.49 -10.34
CA PHE A 71 -4.72 -2.28 -11.78
C PHE A 71 -3.74 -3.09 -12.63
N ILE A 72 -2.48 -3.21 -12.21
CA ILE A 72 -1.49 -4.05 -12.90
C ILE A 72 -1.94 -5.52 -12.90
N ALA A 73 -2.41 -6.04 -11.76
CA ALA A 73 -2.94 -7.41 -11.68
C ALA A 73 -4.16 -7.63 -12.58
N MET A 74 -5.08 -6.65 -12.62
CA MET A 74 -6.24 -6.69 -13.50
C MET A 74 -5.85 -6.73 -14.98
N LEU A 75 -4.92 -5.88 -15.40
CA LEU A 75 -4.40 -5.86 -16.78
C LEU A 75 -3.68 -7.17 -17.11
N TYR A 76 -2.83 -7.65 -16.20
CA TYR A 76 -2.15 -8.94 -16.35
C TYR A 76 -3.15 -10.07 -16.56
N LYS A 77 -4.19 -10.17 -15.72
CA LYS A 77 -5.20 -11.21 -15.89
C LYS A 77 -5.93 -11.08 -17.22
N ALA A 78 -6.36 -9.87 -17.59
CA ALA A 78 -7.07 -9.62 -18.85
C ALA A 78 -6.27 -10.10 -20.08
N LEU A 79 -4.96 -9.82 -20.11
CA LEU A 79 -4.06 -10.22 -21.22
C LEU A 79 -3.74 -11.71 -21.27
N ASN A 80 -3.88 -12.45 -20.17
CA ASN A 80 -3.58 -13.90 -20.10
C ASN A 80 -4.83 -14.78 -20.20
N THR A 81 -6.03 -14.18 -20.14
CA THR A 81 -7.31 -14.89 -20.35
C THR A 81 -7.85 -14.78 -21.78
N THR A 82 -7.18 -14.01 -22.63
CA THR A 82 -7.38 -13.94 -24.10
C THR A 82 -6.42 -14.87 -24.81
#